data_AF-A0A7V9LZM4-F1
#
_entry.id   AF-A0A7V9LZM4-F1
#
_cell.length_a   1.000
_cell.length_b   1.000
_cell.length_c   1.000
_cell.angle_alpha   90.00
_cell.angle_beta   90.00
_cell.angle_gamma   90.00
#
_symmetry.space_group_name_H-M   'P 1'
#
loop_
_entity.id
_entity.type
_entity.pdbx_description
1 polymer ?
#
loop_
_entity_poly.entity_id
_entity_poly.type
_entity_poly.pdbx_seq_one_letter_code
_entity_poly.pdbx_strand_id
1 'polypeptide(L)'
;MARQAARIVGGVRRIVSDEGFRLNDGKTRVQRRAGRQTVTGIVVNDRTNAARVDYDRLRAILHNAARTGAAAQNRGGHHDFHAHLLGRIAWVEALNPGRGRRLRTDFERIDWT
;
A
#
# COMPACT_ATOMS: atom_id res chain seq x y z
N MET A 1 -17.15 -20.67 -7.79
CA MET A 1 -16.65 -19.61 -6.88
C MET A 1 -17.41 -19.48 -5.57
N ALA A 2 -18.69 -19.04 -5.54
CA ALA A 2 -19.39 -18.76 -4.26
C ALA A 2 -19.51 -19.98 -3.32
N ARG A 3 -19.84 -21.16 -3.85
CA ARG A 3 -19.91 -22.42 -3.08
C ARG A 3 -18.57 -22.83 -2.46
N GLN A 4 -17.46 -22.62 -3.18
CA GLN A 4 -16.12 -22.98 -2.70
C GLN A 4 -15.67 -22.05 -1.57
N ALA A 5 -15.91 -20.74 -1.72
CA ALA A 5 -15.64 -19.77 -0.66
C ALA A 5 -16.43 -20.09 0.62
N ALA A 6 -17.72 -20.47 0.51
CA ALA A 6 -18.53 -20.87 1.66
C ALA A 6 -17.96 -22.12 2.37
N ARG A 7 -17.50 -23.14 1.61
CA ARG A 7 -16.87 -24.34 2.19
C ARG A 7 -15.57 -24.00 2.95
N ILE A 8 -14.73 -23.12 2.39
CA ILE A 8 -13.50 -22.67 3.05
C ILE A 8 -13.83 -21.90 4.34
N VAL A 9 -14.77 -20.96 4.30
CA VAL A 9 -15.18 -20.18 5.48
C VAL A 9 -15.73 -21.11 6.58
N GLY A 10 -16.53 -22.11 6.23
CA GLY A 10 -17.01 -23.11 7.18
C GLY A 10 -15.90 -23.94 7.82
N GLY A 11 -14.93 -24.39 7.02
CA GLY A 11 -13.76 -25.12 7.51
C GLY A 11 -12.88 -24.29 8.44
N VAL A 12 -12.58 -23.04 8.06
CA VAL A 12 -11.82 -22.10 8.90
C VAL A 12 -12.57 -21.82 10.20
N ARG A 13 -13.89 -21.60 10.15
CA ARG A 13 -14.70 -21.38 11.36
C ARG A 13 -14.60 -22.54 12.34
N ARG A 14 -14.66 -23.79 11.84
CA ARG A 14 -14.52 -24.98 12.68
C ARG A 14 -13.14 -25.03 13.34
N ILE A 15 -12.06 -24.89 12.57
CA ILE A 15 -10.69 -24.89 13.11
C ILE A 15 -10.51 -23.79 14.16
N VAL A 16 -10.93 -22.57 13.87
CA VAL A 16 -10.81 -21.43 14.80
C VAL A 16 -11.56 -21.70 16.11
N SER A 17 -12.76 -22.29 16.05
CA SER A 17 -13.51 -22.68 17.24
C SER A 17 -12.87 -23.82 18.02
N ASP A 18 -12.35 -24.86 17.33
CA ASP A 18 -11.68 -26.01 17.94
C ASP A 18 -10.42 -25.57 18.73
N GLU A 19 -9.74 -24.52 18.26
CA GLU A 19 -8.59 -23.88 18.92
C GLU A 19 -8.98 -22.87 20.02
N GLY A 20 -10.27 -22.74 20.35
CA GLY A 20 -10.76 -21.84 21.41
C GLY A 20 -10.85 -20.36 21.01
N PHE A 21 -10.71 -20.02 19.72
CA PHE A 21 -10.85 -18.66 19.21
C PHE A 21 -12.25 -18.41 18.63
N ARG A 22 -12.57 -17.14 18.35
CA ARG A 22 -13.84 -16.75 17.71
C ARG A 22 -13.57 -15.87 16.49
N LEU A 23 -14.17 -16.23 15.36
CA LEU A 23 -14.18 -15.36 14.19
C LEU A 23 -14.98 -14.08 14.46
N ASN A 24 -14.46 -12.95 14.01
CA ASN A 24 -15.19 -11.69 14.01
C ASN A 24 -16.05 -11.62 12.73
N ASP A 25 -17.37 -11.81 12.86
CA ASP A 25 -18.28 -11.84 11.71
C ASP A 25 -18.35 -10.50 10.97
N GLY A 26 -18.20 -9.36 11.67
CA GLY A 26 -18.15 -8.03 11.05
C GLY A 26 -16.91 -7.80 10.18
N LYS A 27 -15.80 -8.48 10.49
CA LYS A 27 -14.56 -8.43 9.69
C LYS A 27 -14.47 -9.57 8.67
N THR A 28 -15.25 -10.63 8.83
CA THR A 28 -15.21 -11.84 7.99
C THR A 28 -16.16 -11.70 6.80
N ARG A 29 -15.61 -11.54 5.60
CA ARG A 29 -16.40 -11.40 4.37
C ARG A 29 -15.69 -11.97 3.15
N VAL A 30 -16.46 -12.51 2.21
CA VAL A 30 -15.95 -12.92 0.90
C VAL A 30 -15.94 -11.70 -0.03
N GLN A 31 -14.77 -11.15 -0.30
CA GLN A 31 -14.62 -10.01 -1.20
C GLN A 31 -14.62 -10.45 -2.67
N ARG A 32 -15.44 -9.82 -3.51
CA ARG A 32 -15.49 -10.07 -4.96
C ARG A 32 -14.42 -9.26 -5.69
N ARG A 33 -13.99 -9.74 -6.86
CA ARG A 33 -12.95 -9.09 -7.69
C ARG A 33 -13.29 -7.66 -8.11
N ALA A 34 -14.59 -7.34 -8.27
CA ALA A 34 -15.05 -6.00 -8.65
C ALA A 34 -14.83 -4.95 -7.55
N GLY A 35 -14.72 -5.36 -6.28
CA GLY A 35 -14.42 -4.45 -5.17
C GLY A 35 -12.92 -4.36 -4.90
N ARG A 36 -12.47 -3.26 -4.29
CA ARG A 36 -11.08 -3.14 -3.84
C ARG A 36 -10.79 -4.18 -2.76
N GLN A 37 -9.81 -5.04 -2.99
CA GLN A 37 -9.33 -6.05 -2.06
C GLN A 37 -8.00 -5.61 -1.48
N THR A 38 -7.90 -5.59 -0.15
CA THR A 38 -6.69 -5.18 0.57
C THR A 38 -6.26 -6.21 1.59
N VAL A 39 -4.96 -6.47 1.65
CA VAL A 39 -4.28 -7.25 2.70
C VAL A 39 -3.20 -6.37 3.29
N THR A 40 -3.23 -6.13 4.61
CA THR A 40 -2.24 -5.29 5.32
C THR A 40 -1.97 -3.93 4.64
N GLY A 41 -3.01 -3.29 4.08
CA GLY A 41 -2.90 -2.00 3.35
C GLY A 41 -2.46 -2.11 1.88
N ILE A 42 -2.06 -3.29 1.41
CA ILE A 42 -1.67 -3.57 0.03
C ILE A 42 -2.91 -3.95 -0.78
N VAL A 43 -3.08 -3.34 -1.95
CA VAL A 43 -4.12 -3.72 -2.91
C VAL A 43 -3.68 -4.97 -3.65
N VAL A 44 -4.55 -5.99 -3.72
CA VAL A 44 -4.19 -7.33 -4.23
C VAL A 44 -5.09 -7.84 -5.36
N ASN A 45 -5.98 -7.01 -5.91
CA ASN A 45 -6.99 -7.42 -6.89
C ASN A 45 -6.44 -8.24 -8.08
N ASP A 46 -5.35 -7.77 -8.69
CA ASP A 46 -4.73 -8.40 -9.87
C ASP A 46 -3.21 -8.54 -9.69
N ARG A 47 -2.60 -7.53 -9.10
CA ARG A 47 -1.19 -7.49 -8.70
C ARG A 47 -1.07 -6.71 -7.40
N THR A 48 -0.03 -6.97 -6.65
CA THR A 48 0.33 -6.16 -5.48
C THR A 48 0.51 -4.70 -5.88
N ASN A 49 -0.07 -3.81 -5.09
CA ASN A 49 0.06 -2.37 -5.30
C ASN A 49 -0.08 -1.61 -3.99
N ALA A 50 0.63 -0.48 -3.90
CA ALA A 50 0.34 0.49 -2.86
C ALA A 50 -1.09 1.03 -3.03
N ALA A 51 -1.72 1.42 -1.92
CA ALA A 51 -3.00 2.10 -1.99
C ALA A 51 -2.88 3.37 -2.84
N ARG A 52 -3.89 3.63 -3.68
CA ARG A 52 -3.88 4.75 -4.62
C ARG A 52 -3.61 6.09 -3.91
N VAL A 53 -4.25 6.32 -2.77
CA VAL A 53 -4.10 7.56 -1.99
C VAL A 53 -2.64 7.76 -1.55
N ASP A 54 -1.96 6.70 -1.10
CA ASP A 54 -0.58 6.78 -0.64
C ASP A 54 0.39 7.03 -1.80
N TYR A 55 0.15 6.36 -2.93
CA TYR A 55 0.92 6.55 -4.16
C TYR A 55 0.75 7.97 -4.71
N ASP A 56 -0.49 8.46 -4.84
CA ASP A 56 -0.79 9.78 -5.37
C ASP A 56 -0.21 10.88 -4.46
N ARG A 57 -0.29 10.70 -3.13
CA ARG A 57 0.36 11.61 -2.16
C ARG A 57 1.87 11.63 -2.32
N LEU A 58 2.52 10.47 -2.43
CA LEU A 58 3.97 10.41 -2.62
C LEU A 58 4.39 11.06 -3.94
N ARG A 59 3.70 10.75 -5.03
CA ARG A 59 3.94 11.35 -6.35
C ARG A 59 3.80 12.87 -6.30
N ALA A 60 2.78 13.39 -5.63
CA ALA A 60 2.57 14.82 -5.48
C ALA A 60 3.73 15.50 -4.72
N ILE A 61 4.21 14.88 -3.64
CA ILE A 61 5.37 15.39 -2.88
C ILE A 61 6.61 15.46 -3.78
N LEU A 62 6.94 14.37 -4.49
CA LEU A 62 8.11 14.32 -5.37
C LEU A 62 8.02 15.34 -6.51
N HIS A 63 6.85 15.43 -7.16
CA HIS A 63 6.61 16.39 -8.23
C HIS A 63 6.78 17.84 -7.76
N ASN A 64 6.25 18.17 -6.58
CA ASN A 64 6.37 19.52 -6.03
C ASN A 64 7.79 19.81 -5.55
N ALA A 65 8.48 18.83 -4.98
CA ALA A 65 9.86 18.97 -4.52
C ALA A 65 10.79 19.23 -5.71
N ALA A 66 10.57 18.56 -6.86
CA ALA A 66 11.31 18.83 -8.08
C ALA A 66 11.09 20.25 -8.65
N ARG A 67 10.04 20.96 -8.22
CA ARG A 67 9.74 22.34 -8.66
C ARG A 67 10.14 23.41 -7.65
N THR A 68 10.15 23.07 -6.36
CA THR A 68 10.24 24.04 -5.26
C THR A 68 11.39 23.76 -4.28
N GLY A 69 12.17 22.72 -4.55
CA GLY A 69 13.20 22.21 -3.64
C GLY A 69 12.64 21.25 -2.59
N ALA A 70 13.52 20.38 -2.06
CA ALA A 70 13.15 19.39 -1.05
C ALA A 70 12.65 20.04 0.26
N ALA A 71 13.31 21.11 0.71
CA ALA A 71 13.00 21.79 1.98
C ALA A 71 11.55 22.31 2.02
N ALA A 72 11.06 22.90 0.92
CA ALA A 72 9.70 23.43 0.81
C ALA A 72 8.60 22.35 0.93
N GLN A 73 8.95 21.09 0.69
CA GLN A 73 8.00 19.97 0.79
C GLN A 73 8.14 19.14 2.07
N ASN A 74 9.12 19.41 2.93
CA ASN A 74 9.26 18.76 4.24
C ASN A 74 8.28 19.31 5.29
N ARG A 75 6.99 19.29 4.97
CA ARG A 75 5.92 19.85 5.84
C ARG A 75 5.70 19.06 7.13
N GLY A 76 6.19 17.81 7.17
CA GLY A 76 6.14 16.94 8.34
C GLY A 76 7.32 17.08 9.30
N GLY A 77 8.32 17.93 8.98
CA GLY A 77 9.49 18.12 9.82
C GLY A 77 10.36 16.86 9.98
N HIS A 78 10.44 16.03 8.93
CA HIS A 78 11.28 14.85 8.97
C HIS A 78 12.76 15.25 9.04
N HIS A 79 13.48 14.76 10.05
CA HIS A 79 14.92 15.04 10.24
C HIS A 79 15.74 14.64 9.01
N ASP A 80 15.47 13.45 8.47
CA ASP A 80 16.03 13.00 7.20
C ASP A 80 14.92 12.81 6.16
N PHE A 81 14.58 13.91 5.48
CA PHE A 81 13.52 13.89 4.47
C PHE A 81 13.93 13.08 3.23
N HIS A 82 15.22 13.06 2.91
CA HIS A 82 15.76 12.29 1.80
C HIS A 82 15.55 10.78 2.03
N ALA A 83 16.01 10.25 3.17
CA ALA A 83 15.80 8.84 3.53
C ALA A 83 14.31 8.51 3.71
N HIS A 84 13.51 9.43 4.26
CA HIS A 84 12.07 9.25 4.38
C HIS A 84 11.42 8.98 3.01
N LEU A 85 11.72 9.80 2.00
CA LEU A 85 11.18 9.63 0.66
C LEU A 85 11.73 8.36 -0.02
N LEU A 86 13.04 8.08 0.12
CA LEU A 86 13.64 6.86 -0.42
C LEU A 86 12.98 5.59 0.14
N GLY A 87 12.72 5.53 1.45
CA GLY A 87 12.06 4.39 2.08
C GLY A 87 10.65 4.18 1.55
N ARG A 88 9.90 5.27 1.36
CA ARG A 88 8.55 5.20 0.77
C ARG A 88 8.57 4.76 -0.70
N ILE A 89 9.55 5.22 -1.48
CA ILE A 89 9.74 4.78 -2.87
C ILE A 89 10.08 3.29 -2.91
N ALA A 90 11.02 2.84 -2.07
CA ALA A 90 11.43 1.44 -1.98
C ALA A 90 10.27 0.52 -1.61
N TRP A 91 9.40 0.95 -0.69
CA TRP A 91 8.18 0.22 -0.35
C TRP A 91 7.24 0.07 -1.55
N VAL A 92 7.01 1.15 -2.31
CA VAL A 92 6.18 1.08 -3.54
C VAL A 92 6.84 0.19 -4.58
N GLU A 93 8.16 0.27 -4.73
CA GLU A 93 8.92 -0.52 -5.70
C GLU A 93 8.87 -2.02 -5.41
N ALA A 94 8.97 -2.40 -4.14
CA ALA A 94 8.82 -3.79 -3.69
C ALA A 94 7.44 -4.37 -4.06
N LEU A 95 6.39 -3.56 -4.04
CA LEU A 95 5.03 -3.98 -4.41
C LEU A 95 4.80 -3.94 -5.92
N ASN A 96 5.34 -2.92 -6.58
CA ASN A 96 5.15 -2.65 -8.00
C ASN A 96 6.40 -1.97 -8.58
N PRO A 97 7.31 -2.73 -9.19
CA PRO A 97 8.58 -2.20 -9.69
C PRO A 97 8.41 -1.08 -10.72
N GLY A 98 7.39 -1.19 -11.59
CA GLY A 98 7.13 -0.17 -12.62
C GLY A 98 6.67 1.17 -12.04
N ARG A 99 5.87 1.16 -10.98
CA ARG A 99 5.47 2.38 -10.26
C ARG A 99 6.62 2.93 -9.42
N GLY A 100 7.38 2.06 -8.77
CA GLY A 100 8.57 2.44 -7.99
C GLY A 100 9.60 3.18 -8.84
N ARG A 101 9.98 2.62 -10.00
CA ARG A 101 10.94 3.26 -10.92
C ARG A 101 10.50 4.65 -11.37
N ARG A 102 9.21 4.85 -11.65
CA ARG A 102 8.69 6.19 -12.00
C ARG A 102 8.89 7.21 -10.87
N LEU A 103 8.61 6.80 -9.63
CA LEU A 103 8.85 7.66 -8.47
C LEU A 103 10.34 7.91 -8.24
N ARG A 104 11.20 6.92 -8.49
CA ARG A 104 12.67 7.08 -8.43
C ARG A 104 13.15 8.17 -9.41
N THR A 105 12.66 8.13 -10.65
CA THR A 105 12.99 9.17 -11.64
C THR A 105 12.51 10.55 -11.21
N ASP A 106 11.32 10.67 -10.63
CA ASP A 106 10.84 11.96 -10.10
C ASP A 106 11.70 12.43 -8.91
N PHE A 107 12.19 11.51 -8.09
CA PHE A 107 13.06 11.78 -6.94
C PHE A 107 14.46 12.28 -7.35
N GLU A 108 15.06 11.70 -8.38
CA GLU A 108 16.39 12.09 -8.89
C GLU A 108 16.44 13.52 -9.45
N ARG A 109 15.27 14.10 -9.76
CA ARG A 109 15.14 15.47 -10.28
C ARG A 109 15.02 16.53 -9.19
N ILE A 110 14.95 16.12 -7.92
CA ILE A 110 14.77 17.03 -6.79
C ILE A 110 16.08 17.73 -6.49
N ASP A 111 16.01 19.05 -6.28
CA ASP A 111 17.09 19.82 -5.69
C ASP A 111 17.10 19.61 -4.16
N TRP A 112 18.26 19.15 -3.67
CA TRP A 112 18.51 18.80 -2.26
C TRP A 112 19.40 19.81 -1.55
N THR A 113 19.80 20.88 -2.22
CA THR A 113 20.64 21.95 -1.65
C THR A 113 19.86 22.93 -0.79
#